data_AF-A0A925MFK1-F1
#
_entry.id   AF-A0A925MFK1-F1
#
_cell.length_a   1.000
_cell.length_b   1.000
_cell.length_c   1.000
_cell.angle_alpha   90.00
_cell.angle_beta   90.00
_cell.angle_gamma   90.00
#
_symmetry.space_group_name_H-M   'P 1'
#
loop_
_entity.id
_entity.type
_entity.pdbx_description
1 polymer ?
#
loop_
_entity_poly.entity_id
_entity_poly.type
_entity_poly.pdbx_seq_one_letter_code
_entity_poly.pdbx_strand_id
1 'polypeptide(L)'
;MKRGQRFYLNQIDLRTQITATVDEGVRGLRTRGDFAGLAWDGITKQEEEFVLLANPDGTFRRRRFFRDAVWMRANSEFSLEQIDHRGHKLGNVLIVETGVDHERRSSDGFFDRRLRAIQWTNDCRSERDCTGAKSFEEEALVELRYGEHPDQTFSLAAQATALRLSWSLRPGRPYVIPLTQVAVPRFAYGVDVAIEPLTRPRADGSYAAGSDITFRVTLRDGEGTRLHPSGALPTYNEVVFGANPSGLQYYRAFFDPTTTYWRRKHRERMMMAQLIGPAQRIQPVRTILELEDFLAADDVQVAATLATDGVFSEVRTFPTAHDLFGGAFDAKHAAWDAPVPDTWTHHLPADAVPGTYLVTVKGRRTFLGEDIPYSRTIEIQVGSPARTQAVLTTGPCDSCHSGPSALGVVLHGNANRGACAGCHVPLGFELEGPIFVRTHFIHSRSRRFEAPLTECAACHLTPGSIQRTSKAACLSCHTSYPRWHQVVFGPIQSIYVGGGRESFKQCTSACHRTHPNSRL
;
A
#
# COMPACT_ATOMS: atom_id res chain seq x y z
N MET A 1 -14.29 13.63 15.48
CA MET A 1 -13.60 12.88 16.56
C MET A 1 -14.57 12.67 17.72
N LYS A 2 -14.54 11.55 18.45
CA LYS A 2 -15.43 11.31 19.60
C LYS A 2 -15.06 12.24 20.76
N ARG A 3 -16.04 12.89 21.38
CA ARG A 3 -15.84 13.76 22.55
C ARG A 3 -15.33 12.94 23.75
N GLY A 4 -14.37 13.48 24.50
CA GLY A 4 -13.83 12.84 25.70
C GLY A 4 -12.89 11.65 25.44
N GLN A 5 -12.68 11.28 24.17
CA GLN A 5 -11.77 10.22 23.78
C GLN A 5 -10.30 10.67 23.92
N ARG A 6 -9.40 9.72 24.20
CA ARG A 6 -7.94 9.88 24.11
C ARG A 6 -7.46 9.50 22.71
N PHE A 7 -6.56 10.30 22.16
CA PHE A 7 -5.95 10.16 20.84
C PHE A 7 -4.43 10.21 20.96
N TYR A 8 -3.72 9.66 19.98
CA TYR A 8 -2.30 9.90 19.76
C TYR A 8 -2.08 10.24 18.29
N LEU A 9 -0.94 10.84 17.97
CA LEU A 9 -0.62 11.21 16.59
C LEU A 9 0.02 10.03 15.85
N ASN A 10 -0.76 9.34 15.02
CA ASN A 10 -0.27 8.18 14.28
C ASN A 10 0.44 8.52 12.96
N GLN A 11 -0.01 9.59 12.29
CA GLN A 11 0.46 9.94 10.95
C GLN A 11 0.29 11.43 10.62
N ILE A 12 1.20 11.96 9.79
CA ILE A 12 1.10 13.28 9.18
C ILE A 12 1.28 13.15 7.66
N ASP A 13 0.32 13.69 6.90
CA ASP A 13 0.47 13.99 5.47
C ASP A 13 0.33 15.48 5.22
N LEU A 14 1.37 16.10 4.68
CA LEU A 14 1.26 17.43 4.08
C LEU A 14 1.57 17.33 2.59
N ARG A 15 0.75 18.00 1.78
CA ARG A 15 0.94 18.06 0.34
C ARG A 15 0.67 19.45 -0.19
N THR A 16 1.39 19.82 -1.23
CA THR A 16 1.04 20.91 -2.14
C THR A 16 1.18 20.39 -3.54
N GLN A 17 0.22 20.76 -4.39
CA GLN A 17 0.20 20.42 -5.79
C GLN A 17 0.00 21.71 -6.59
N ILE A 18 0.83 21.93 -7.60
CA ILE A 18 0.74 23.09 -8.49
C ILE A 18 0.86 22.62 -9.94
N THR A 19 0.33 23.41 -10.85
CA THR A 19 0.43 23.14 -12.29
C THR A 19 1.49 24.04 -12.94
N ALA A 20 2.08 23.53 -14.02
CA ALA A 20 3.02 24.22 -14.88
C ALA A 20 2.77 23.84 -16.35
N THR A 21 3.18 24.72 -17.26
CA THR A 21 3.02 24.52 -18.72
C THR A 21 4.33 24.16 -19.42
N VAL A 22 5.43 24.11 -18.68
CA VAL A 22 6.77 23.78 -19.15
C VAL A 22 7.42 22.78 -18.21
N ASP A 23 8.33 21.96 -18.75
CA ASP A 23 9.11 21.00 -17.94
C ASP A 23 10.17 21.77 -17.13
N GLU A 24 9.82 22.17 -15.92
CA GLU A 24 10.72 22.84 -14.97
C GLU A 24 11.15 21.95 -13.79
N GLY A 25 10.86 20.64 -13.88
CA GLY A 25 11.04 19.70 -12.78
C GLY A 25 10.07 19.99 -11.64
N VAL A 26 10.61 20.50 -10.53
CA VAL A 26 9.88 20.85 -9.30
C VAL A 26 10.21 22.29 -8.86
N ARG A 27 10.56 23.15 -9.83
CA ARG A 27 11.05 24.50 -9.54
C ARG A 27 9.91 25.42 -9.10
N GLY A 28 8.70 25.24 -9.61
CA GLY A 28 7.54 26.04 -9.22
C GLY A 28 7.23 25.95 -7.72
N LEU A 29 7.48 24.80 -7.10
CA LEU A 29 7.28 24.58 -5.66
C LEU A 29 8.20 25.44 -4.77
N ARG A 30 9.26 26.04 -5.34
CA ARG A 30 10.12 26.98 -4.61
C ARG A 30 9.41 28.30 -4.29
N THR A 31 8.46 28.69 -5.12
CA THR A 31 7.80 30.00 -5.06
C THR A 31 6.29 29.91 -4.85
N ARG A 32 5.67 28.74 -5.00
CA ARG A 32 4.22 28.54 -4.92
C ARG A 32 3.81 27.46 -3.91
N GLY A 33 2.63 27.65 -3.32
CA GLY A 33 2.02 26.72 -2.36
C GLY A 33 2.74 26.65 -1.02
N ASP A 34 2.49 25.60 -0.23
CA ASP A 34 2.95 25.59 1.15
C ASP A 34 4.47 25.44 1.29
N PHE A 35 5.11 24.79 0.34
CA PHE A 35 6.55 24.53 0.36
C PHE A 35 7.38 25.69 -0.23
N ALA A 36 6.72 26.79 -0.60
CA ALA A 36 7.38 28.01 -1.04
C ALA A 36 8.29 28.59 0.05
N GLY A 37 9.51 28.97 -0.32
CA GLY A 37 10.51 29.53 0.59
C GLY A 37 11.26 28.50 1.45
N LEU A 38 10.96 27.20 1.36
CA LEU A 38 11.80 26.18 1.96
C LEU A 38 13.17 26.10 1.27
N ALA A 39 14.17 25.55 1.96
CA ALA A 39 15.53 25.39 1.41
C ALA A 39 15.58 24.23 0.39
N TRP A 40 15.34 24.55 -0.88
CA TRP A 40 15.29 23.61 -2.00
C TRP A 40 16.66 23.29 -2.63
N ASP A 41 17.75 23.81 -2.07
CA ASP A 41 19.11 23.55 -2.55
C ASP A 41 19.47 22.07 -2.38
N GLY A 42 20.19 21.51 -3.36
CA GLY A 42 20.54 20.09 -3.39
C GLY A 42 19.43 19.15 -3.88
N ILE A 43 18.26 19.68 -4.29
CA ILE A 43 17.22 18.87 -4.93
C ILE A 43 17.77 18.18 -6.18
N THR A 44 17.58 16.88 -6.28
CA THR A 44 18.06 16.05 -7.40
C THR A 44 16.99 15.07 -7.83
N LYS A 45 16.90 14.82 -9.15
CA LYS A 45 16.08 13.74 -9.70
C LYS A 45 16.71 12.42 -9.31
N GLN A 46 15.97 11.58 -8.59
CA GLN A 46 16.41 10.26 -8.15
C GLN A 46 16.04 9.20 -9.19
N GLU A 47 14.78 9.22 -9.62
CA GLU A 47 14.17 8.14 -10.39
C GLU A 47 13.09 8.70 -11.33
N GLU A 48 12.77 7.98 -12.41
CA GLU A 48 11.65 8.29 -13.27
C GLU A 48 11.01 7.05 -13.87
N GLU A 49 9.71 7.11 -14.13
CA GLU A 49 8.97 6.00 -14.70
C GLU A 49 7.77 6.50 -15.51
N PHE A 50 7.41 5.76 -16.55
CA PHE A 50 6.15 5.95 -17.27
C PHE A 50 5.04 5.11 -16.64
N VAL A 51 3.86 5.71 -16.51
CA VAL A 51 2.66 4.97 -16.11
C VAL A 51 2.26 4.06 -17.27
N LEU A 52 2.14 2.76 -16.99
CA LEU A 52 1.90 1.74 -18.02
C LEU A 52 0.53 1.88 -18.68
N LEU A 53 -0.47 2.32 -17.92
CA LEU A 53 -1.81 2.56 -18.46
C LEU A 53 -1.90 3.90 -19.17
N ALA A 54 -2.42 3.86 -20.40
CA ALA A 54 -2.86 5.05 -21.10
C ALA A 54 -4.03 5.71 -20.34
N ASN A 55 -4.11 7.03 -20.46
CA ASN A 55 -5.26 7.82 -20.08
C ASN A 55 -6.44 7.55 -21.05
N PRO A 56 -7.68 7.94 -20.69
CA PRO A 56 -8.85 7.75 -21.56
C PRO A 56 -8.73 8.41 -22.95
N ASP A 57 -7.90 9.45 -23.08
CA ASP A 57 -7.62 10.13 -24.36
C ASP A 57 -6.50 9.48 -25.18
N GLY A 58 -5.97 8.33 -24.73
CA GLY A 58 -4.87 7.61 -25.37
C GLY A 58 -3.48 8.15 -25.06
N THR A 59 -3.35 9.23 -24.29
CA THR A 59 -2.05 9.76 -23.85
C THR A 59 -1.49 9.00 -22.66
N PHE A 60 -0.22 9.23 -22.34
CA PHE A 60 0.47 8.60 -21.22
C PHE A 60 0.93 9.64 -20.20
N ARG A 61 1.32 9.15 -19.02
CA ARG A 61 1.93 9.96 -17.97
C ARG A 61 3.33 9.48 -17.66
N ARG A 62 4.21 10.42 -17.30
CA ARG A 62 5.52 10.12 -16.72
C ARG A 62 5.61 10.77 -15.34
N ARG A 63 6.18 10.04 -14.38
CA ARG A 63 6.46 10.51 -13.03
C ARG A 63 7.97 10.57 -12.81
N ARG A 64 8.47 11.70 -12.32
CA ARG A 64 9.86 11.90 -11.89
C ARG A 64 9.88 12.18 -10.40
N PHE A 65 10.78 11.52 -9.68
CA PHE A 65 10.88 11.60 -8.24
C PHE A 65 12.13 12.37 -7.83
N PHE A 66 11.98 13.30 -6.90
CA PHE A 66 13.04 14.21 -6.46
C PHE A 66 13.24 14.13 -4.94
N ARG A 67 14.51 14.14 -4.51
CA ARG A 67 14.94 14.19 -3.10
C ARG A 67 16.16 15.08 -2.91
N ASP A 68 16.65 15.15 -1.68
CA ASP A 68 17.93 15.76 -1.28
C ASP A 68 17.95 17.27 -1.12
N ALA A 69 16.81 17.93 -1.34
CA ALA A 69 16.64 19.30 -0.86
C ALA A 69 17.00 19.40 0.64
N VAL A 70 17.62 20.50 1.05
CA VAL A 70 18.01 20.74 2.45
C VAL A 70 16.84 20.49 3.41
N TRP A 71 15.64 21.01 3.09
CA TRP A 71 14.45 20.79 3.93
C TRP A 71 14.04 19.32 4.03
N MET A 72 14.31 18.49 3.02
CA MET A 72 13.99 17.06 3.03
C MET A 72 14.97 16.24 3.88
N ARG A 73 16.18 16.75 4.12
CA ARG A 73 17.22 16.07 4.90
C ARG A 73 17.30 16.57 6.35
N ALA A 74 16.84 17.79 6.59
CA ALA A 74 16.86 18.43 7.89
C ALA A 74 16.06 17.65 8.93
N ASN A 75 16.53 17.72 10.19
CA ASN A 75 15.63 17.46 11.31
C ASN A 75 14.60 18.59 11.38
N SER A 76 13.37 18.25 11.69
CA SER A 76 12.28 19.21 11.88
C SER A 76 11.28 18.67 12.88
N GLU A 77 10.39 19.54 13.35
CA GLU A 77 9.43 19.22 14.39
C GLU A 77 8.04 19.67 13.96
N PHE A 78 7.04 18.89 14.36
CA PHE A 78 5.64 19.28 14.28
C PHE A 78 5.10 19.53 15.68
N SER A 79 4.41 20.66 15.85
CA SER A 79 3.66 20.97 17.07
C SER A 79 2.16 20.94 16.77
N LEU A 80 1.39 20.21 17.56
CA LEU A 80 -0.06 20.12 17.45
C LEU A 80 -0.71 20.75 18.68
N GLU A 81 -1.44 21.84 18.47
CA GLU A 81 -2.22 22.54 19.50
C GLU A 81 -3.71 22.36 19.25
N GLN A 82 -4.51 22.36 20.32
CA GLN A 82 -5.95 22.51 20.19
C GLN A 82 -6.30 23.98 20.33
N ILE A 83 -7.27 24.46 19.55
CA ILE A 83 -7.70 25.86 19.63
C ILE A 83 -9.23 25.98 19.68
N ASP A 84 -9.70 27.03 20.35
CA ASP A 84 -11.12 27.42 20.36
C ASP A 84 -11.50 28.19 19.08
N HIS A 85 -12.77 28.61 19.00
CA HIS A 85 -13.31 29.37 17.87
C HIS A 85 -12.66 30.75 17.67
N ARG A 86 -11.95 31.28 18.68
CA ARG A 86 -11.22 32.55 18.62
C ARG A 86 -9.73 32.34 18.32
N GLY A 87 -9.29 31.09 18.20
CA GLY A 87 -7.90 30.73 17.98
C GLY A 87 -7.05 30.73 19.25
N HIS A 88 -7.64 30.80 20.44
CA HIS A 88 -6.89 30.65 21.68
C HIS A 88 -6.49 29.19 21.88
N LYS A 89 -5.24 28.99 22.31
CA LYS A 89 -4.69 27.68 22.63
C LYS A 89 -5.44 27.06 23.82
N LEU A 90 -5.70 25.76 23.70
CA LEU A 90 -6.34 24.92 24.72
C LEU A 90 -5.37 23.79 25.09
N GLY A 91 -5.04 23.69 26.38
CA GLY A 91 -4.24 22.59 26.92
C GLY A 91 -2.78 22.55 26.45
N ASN A 92 -2.19 21.36 26.56
CA ASN A 92 -0.79 21.12 26.23
C ASN A 92 -0.58 20.97 24.71
N VAL A 93 0.64 21.29 24.27
CA VAL A 93 1.08 21.09 22.88
C VAL A 93 1.73 19.72 22.78
N LEU A 94 1.33 18.94 21.79
CA LEU A 94 2.08 17.75 21.41
C LEU A 94 3.19 18.16 20.45
N ILE A 95 4.43 17.79 20.73
CA ILE A 95 5.59 18.04 19.87
C ILE A 95 6.15 16.69 19.43
N VAL A 96 6.35 16.51 18.14
CA VAL A 96 6.94 15.29 17.56
C VAL A 96 8.10 15.65 16.64
N GLU A 97 9.23 14.96 16.81
CA GLU A 97 10.39 15.10 15.93
C GLU A 97 10.19 14.24 14.67
N THR A 98 10.55 14.81 13.52
CA THR A 98 10.55 14.07 12.24
C THR A 98 11.80 13.23 12.06
N GLY A 99 12.87 13.53 12.81
CA GLY A 99 14.18 12.93 12.68
C GLY A 99 14.93 13.32 11.39
N VAL A 100 16.13 12.76 11.22
CA VAL A 100 17.00 12.99 10.05
C VAL A 100 16.91 11.86 9.03
N ASP A 101 17.21 12.14 7.76
CA ASP A 101 16.94 11.18 6.67
C ASP A 101 17.73 9.86 6.74
N HIS A 102 18.92 9.86 7.34
CA HIS A 102 19.91 8.78 7.24
C HIS A 102 20.14 8.01 8.56
N GLU A 103 19.39 8.35 9.60
CA GLU A 103 19.55 7.76 10.93
C GLU A 103 18.18 7.76 11.61
N ARG A 104 17.86 6.66 12.28
CA ARG A 104 16.72 6.57 13.20
C ARG A 104 17.23 6.79 14.62
N ARG A 105 16.51 7.60 15.40
CA ARG A 105 16.82 7.87 16.81
C ARG A 105 15.64 7.52 17.69
N SER A 106 15.90 7.28 18.97
CA SER A 106 14.83 7.03 19.95
C SER A 106 13.93 8.25 20.21
N SER A 107 14.34 9.45 19.79
CA SER A 107 13.53 10.67 19.85
C SER A 107 12.66 10.89 18.61
N ASP A 108 12.87 10.13 17.54
CA ASP A 108 12.07 10.25 16.33
C ASP A 108 10.62 9.89 16.64
N GLY A 109 9.68 10.77 16.32
CA GLY A 109 8.26 10.53 16.56
C GLY A 109 7.64 9.51 15.60
N PHE A 110 8.35 9.10 14.54
CA PHE A 110 7.80 8.27 13.46
C PHE A 110 8.82 7.25 12.93
N PHE A 111 8.36 6.01 12.73
CA PHE A 111 9.15 4.95 12.09
C PHE A 111 9.49 5.30 10.64
N ASP A 112 8.47 5.73 9.90
CA ASP A 112 8.50 6.00 8.48
C ASP A 112 8.60 7.51 8.26
N ARG A 113 9.67 7.94 7.60
CA ARG A 113 9.94 9.34 7.24
C ARG A 113 10.17 9.46 5.75
N ARG A 114 9.28 10.14 5.03
CA ARG A 114 9.46 10.37 3.58
C ARG A 114 9.12 11.80 3.21
N LEU A 115 10.17 12.57 2.93
CA LEU A 115 10.12 13.96 2.47
C LEU A 115 10.66 14.02 1.04
N ARG A 116 9.86 14.52 0.08
CA ARG A 116 10.17 14.39 -1.35
C ARG A 116 9.33 15.34 -2.22
N ALA A 117 9.67 15.38 -3.50
CA ALA A 117 8.84 15.99 -4.52
C ALA A 117 8.66 15.05 -5.73
N ILE A 118 7.60 15.27 -6.48
CA ILE A 118 7.23 14.53 -7.68
C ILE A 118 6.91 15.54 -8.77
N GLN A 119 7.37 15.28 -9.98
CA GLN A 119 6.84 15.92 -11.18
C GLN A 119 6.03 14.88 -11.96
N TRP A 120 4.81 15.21 -12.30
CA TRP A 120 4.02 14.50 -13.30
C TRP A 120 4.11 15.27 -14.62
N THR A 121 4.50 14.57 -15.67
CA THR A 121 4.33 15.02 -17.06
C THR A 121 3.10 14.32 -17.60
N ASN A 122 2.09 15.10 -17.99
CA ASN A 122 0.87 14.62 -18.62
C ASN A 122 1.00 14.72 -20.15
N ASP A 123 0.04 14.14 -20.86
CA ASP A 123 -0.09 14.22 -22.31
C ASP A 123 1.14 13.68 -23.08
N CYS A 124 1.83 12.69 -22.50
CA CYS A 124 2.93 12.00 -23.19
C CYS A 124 2.36 11.19 -24.38
N ARG A 125 3.09 11.17 -25.50
CA ARG A 125 2.65 10.51 -26.74
C ARG A 125 2.69 8.99 -26.65
N SER A 126 3.58 8.46 -25.81
CA SER A 126 3.73 7.03 -25.59
C SER A 126 4.31 6.75 -24.20
N GLU A 127 4.36 5.47 -23.83
CA GLU A 127 5.06 4.95 -22.65
C GLU A 127 6.59 5.23 -22.60
N ARG A 128 7.15 5.94 -23.59
CA ARG A 128 8.58 6.29 -23.65
C ARG A 128 8.86 7.71 -24.14
N ASP A 129 7.84 8.47 -24.51
CA ASP A 129 8.03 9.79 -25.13
C ASP A 129 7.04 10.82 -24.60
N CYS A 130 7.57 11.86 -23.96
CA CYS A 130 6.83 13.05 -23.54
C CYS A 130 7.24 14.31 -24.32
N THR A 131 7.87 14.16 -25.48
CA THR A 131 8.27 15.29 -26.33
C THR A 131 7.04 16.09 -26.75
N GLY A 132 7.05 17.37 -26.42
CA GLY A 132 5.93 18.29 -26.72
C GLY A 132 4.80 18.31 -25.70
N ALA A 133 4.93 17.59 -24.57
CA ALA A 133 4.01 17.71 -23.44
C ALA A 133 3.93 19.17 -22.94
N LYS A 134 2.72 19.63 -22.60
CA LYS A 134 2.44 21.00 -22.16
C LYS A 134 1.73 21.07 -20.80
N SER A 135 1.46 19.92 -20.19
CA SER A 135 0.76 19.81 -18.93
C SER A 135 1.67 19.13 -17.92
N PHE A 136 2.06 19.88 -16.90
CA PHE A 136 2.93 19.40 -15.84
C PHE A 136 2.27 19.69 -14.49
N GLU A 137 2.50 18.79 -13.56
CA GLU A 137 2.12 18.95 -12.17
C GLU A 137 3.35 18.72 -11.30
N GLU A 138 3.52 19.59 -10.31
CA GLU A 138 4.55 19.44 -9.29
C GLU A 138 3.89 19.21 -7.94
N GLU A 139 4.35 18.19 -7.22
CA GLU A 139 3.85 17.83 -5.91
C GLU A 139 4.99 17.78 -4.89
N ALA A 140 4.87 18.52 -3.79
CA ALA A 140 5.73 18.37 -2.61
C ALA A 140 4.99 17.58 -1.53
N LEU A 141 5.67 16.63 -0.89
CA LEU A 141 5.07 15.74 0.11
C LEU A 141 5.92 15.60 1.38
N VAL A 142 5.22 15.65 2.52
CA VAL A 142 5.68 15.15 3.82
C VAL A 142 4.79 13.95 4.16
N GLU A 143 5.39 12.77 4.31
CA GLU A 143 4.70 11.57 4.79
C GLU A 143 5.45 11.00 5.99
N LEU A 144 4.82 11.10 7.16
CA LEU A 144 5.33 10.57 8.43
C LEU A 144 4.36 9.54 8.99
N ARG A 145 4.82 8.35 9.36
CA ARG A 145 3.96 7.22 9.75
C ARG A 145 4.48 6.41 10.92
N TYR A 146 3.52 5.76 11.58
CA TYR A 146 3.71 4.85 12.71
C TYR A 146 4.37 5.57 13.87
N GLY A 147 3.51 6.27 14.64
CA GLY A 147 3.95 7.02 15.81
C GLY A 147 4.68 6.11 16.79
N GLU A 148 5.96 6.39 17.05
CA GLU A 148 6.83 5.59 17.93
C GLU A 148 6.44 5.73 19.41
N HIS A 149 5.67 6.76 19.74
CA HIS A 149 5.23 7.07 21.09
C HIS A 149 3.69 7.08 21.18
N PRO A 150 3.01 5.93 21.01
CA PRO A 150 1.54 5.85 21.12
C PRO A 150 1.03 6.14 22.55
N ASP A 151 1.93 6.12 23.54
CA ASP A 151 1.70 6.54 24.92
C ASP A 151 1.58 8.08 25.07
N GLN A 152 2.13 8.85 24.13
CA GLN A 152 1.94 10.30 24.04
C GLN A 152 0.54 10.64 23.54
N THR A 153 -0.43 10.48 24.44
CA THR A 153 -1.84 10.73 24.14
C THR A 153 -2.30 12.12 24.56
N PHE A 154 -3.34 12.62 23.92
CA PHE A 154 -4.08 13.83 24.32
C PHE A 154 -5.59 13.60 24.25
N SER A 155 -6.35 14.37 25.02
CA SER A 155 -7.81 14.43 24.93
C SER A 155 -8.24 15.77 24.37
N LEU A 156 -9.30 15.77 23.58
CA LEU A 156 -9.85 16.99 23.01
C LEU A 156 -10.61 17.78 24.08
N ALA A 157 -10.25 19.04 24.28
CA ALA A 157 -11.00 19.97 25.11
C ALA A 157 -12.41 20.17 24.53
N ALA A 158 -13.44 20.26 25.37
CA ALA A 158 -14.83 20.31 24.91
C ALA A 158 -15.14 21.52 24.00
N GLN A 159 -14.42 22.62 24.21
CA GLN A 159 -14.49 23.87 23.45
C GLN A 159 -13.53 23.94 22.25
N ALA A 160 -12.73 22.89 22.00
CA ALA A 160 -11.86 22.84 20.83
C ALA A 160 -12.69 22.74 19.55
N THR A 161 -12.42 23.63 18.60
CA THR A 161 -13.07 23.69 17.28
C THR A 161 -12.10 23.46 16.13
N ALA A 162 -10.79 23.48 16.40
CA ALA A 162 -9.77 23.11 15.43
C ALA A 162 -8.49 22.60 16.11
N LEU A 163 -7.65 21.94 15.33
CA LEU A 163 -6.25 21.68 15.66
C LEU A 163 -5.37 22.65 14.87
N ARG A 164 -4.39 23.25 15.52
CA ARG A 164 -3.34 24.05 14.89
C ARG A 164 -2.08 23.21 14.79
N LEU A 165 -1.68 22.86 13.57
CA LEU A 165 -0.44 22.15 13.29
C LEU A 165 0.60 23.14 12.80
N SER A 166 1.71 23.30 13.52
CA SER A 166 2.86 24.10 13.07
C SER A 166 4.02 23.18 12.71
N TRP A 167 4.77 23.57 11.69
CA TRP A 167 5.98 22.88 11.26
C TRP A 167 7.18 23.80 11.45
N SER A 168 8.25 23.33 12.11
CA SER A 168 9.41 24.18 12.39
C SER A 168 10.11 24.72 11.13
N LEU A 169 9.96 24.05 9.97
CA LEU A 169 10.48 24.57 8.69
C LEU A 169 9.59 25.66 8.05
N ARG A 170 8.40 25.92 8.59
CA ARG A 170 7.48 26.97 8.14
C ARG A 170 7.04 27.86 9.32
N PRO A 171 7.96 28.62 9.94
CA PRO A 171 7.64 29.43 11.10
C PRO A 171 6.56 30.47 10.78
N GLY A 172 5.60 30.64 11.70
CA GLY A 172 4.50 31.59 11.56
C GLY A 172 3.42 31.24 10.52
N ARG A 173 3.48 30.05 9.90
CA ARG A 173 2.49 29.59 8.89
C ARG A 173 1.85 28.27 9.29
N PRO A 174 1.04 28.23 10.37
CA PRO A 174 0.41 27.01 10.83
C PRO A 174 -0.73 26.57 9.90
N TYR A 175 -1.04 25.28 9.93
CA TYR A 175 -2.25 24.71 9.36
C TYR A 175 -3.35 24.68 10.41
N VAL A 176 -4.55 25.13 10.05
CA VAL A 176 -5.74 25.03 10.90
C VAL A 176 -6.63 23.92 10.35
N ILE A 177 -6.75 22.84 11.12
CA ILE A 177 -7.52 21.65 10.77
C ILE A 177 -8.84 21.73 11.54
N PRO A 178 -9.99 21.96 10.87
CA PRO A 178 -11.27 22.07 11.55
C PRO A 178 -11.61 20.75 12.25
N LEU A 179 -12.21 20.87 13.44
CA LEU A 179 -12.53 19.74 14.31
C LEU A 179 -14.03 19.73 14.61
N THR A 180 -14.68 18.62 14.26
CA THR A 180 -16.03 18.31 14.76
C THR A 180 -15.94 17.24 15.84
N GLN A 181 -16.51 17.52 17.00
CA GLN A 181 -16.62 16.57 18.11
C GLN A 181 -18.00 15.93 18.16
N VAL A 182 -18.05 14.60 18.14
CA VAL A 182 -19.28 13.81 18.17
C VAL A 182 -19.44 13.21 19.56
N ALA A 183 -20.53 13.54 20.25
CA ALA A 183 -20.77 13.04 21.61
C ALA A 183 -21.16 11.55 21.63
N VAL A 184 -22.10 11.17 20.76
CA VAL A 184 -22.63 9.80 20.65
C VAL A 184 -22.49 9.35 19.20
N PRO A 185 -21.35 8.76 18.81
CA PRO A 185 -21.18 8.26 17.46
C PRO A 185 -22.03 7.00 17.23
N ARG A 186 -22.48 6.78 15.99
CA ARG A 186 -23.26 5.59 15.60
C ARG A 186 -22.49 4.28 15.81
N PHE A 187 -21.18 4.33 15.68
CA PHE A 187 -20.26 3.19 15.80
C PHE A 187 -19.14 3.55 16.78
N ALA A 188 -18.55 2.53 17.39
CA ALA A 188 -17.32 2.63 18.16
C ALA A 188 -16.08 2.69 17.26
N TYR A 189 -14.92 2.95 17.86
CA TYR A 189 -13.61 2.82 17.23
C TYR A 189 -13.22 1.34 17.07
N GLY A 190 -12.14 1.08 16.35
CA GLY A 190 -11.66 -0.28 16.10
C GLY A 190 -12.48 -0.99 15.02
N VAL A 191 -12.00 -2.13 14.55
CA VAL A 191 -12.71 -2.93 13.55
C VAL A 191 -12.36 -4.39 13.72
N ASP A 192 -13.39 -5.23 13.67
CA ASP A 192 -13.27 -6.68 13.66
C ASP A 192 -13.82 -7.24 12.35
N VAL A 193 -13.20 -8.33 11.88
CA VAL A 193 -13.57 -8.99 10.63
C VAL A 193 -13.79 -10.46 10.89
N ALA A 194 -15.03 -10.90 10.63
CA ALA A 194 -15.38 -12.30 10.59
C ALA A 194 -15.43 -12.80 9.13
N ILE A 195 -14.88 -14.00 8.91
CA ILE A 195 -15.01 -14.75 7.66
C ILE A 195 -15.71 -16.07 8.00
N GLU A 196 -16.85 -16.32 7.38
CA GLU A 196 -17.66 -17.51 7.60
C GLU A 196 -17.74 -18.33 6.30
N PRO A 197 -17.23 -19.57 6.25
CA PRO A 197 -17.50 -20.46 5.12
C PRO A 197 -18.97 -20.90 5.16
N LEU A 198 -19.70 -20.66 4.06
CA LEU A 198 -21.10 -21.05 3.90
C LEU A 198 -21.25 -22.42 3.21
N THR A 199 -20.32 -22.77 2.31
CA THR A 199 -20.27 -24.12 1.75
C THR A 199 -19.78 -25.10 2.81
N ARG A 200 -20.55 -26.16 3.07
CA ARG A 200 -20.17 -27.19 4.04
C ARG A 200 -19.03 -28.06 3.47
N PRO A 201 -17.96 -28.35 4.25
CA PRO A 201 -16.95 -29.32 3.84
C PRO A 201 -17.53 -30.75 3.82
N ARG A 202 -16.75 -31.69 3.29
CA ARG A 202 -17.04 -33.12 3.38
C ARG A 202 -17.07 -33.59 4.84
N ALA A 203 -17.51 -34.83 5.06
CA ALA A 203 -17.61 -35.42 6.39
C ALA A 203 -16.27 -35.46 7.16
N ASP A 204 -15.14 -35.52 6.46
CA ASP A 204 -13.79 -35.49 7.04
C ASP A 204 -13.30 -34.07 7.38
N GLY A 205 -14.09 -33.03 7.10
CA GLY A 205 -13.75 -31.62 7.32
C GLY A 205 -12.94 -30.97 6.19
N SER A 206 -12.69 -31.67 5.07
CA SER A 206 -11.99 -31.12 3.91
C SER A 206 -12.93 -30.76 2.75
N TYR A 207 -12.52 -29.82 1.89
CA TYR A 207 -13.17 -29.53 0.61
C TYR A 207 -12.57 -30.39 -0.52
N ALA A 208 -13.36 -30.70 -1.55
CA ALA A 208 -12.86 -31.38 -2.74
C ALA A 208 -12.05 -30.43 -3.62
N ALA A 209 -11.05 -30.95 -4.33
CA ALA A 209 -10.59 -30.29 -5.55
C ALA A 209 -11.78 -30.12 -6.53
N GLY A 210 -11.82 -29.02 -7.28
CA GLY A 210 -12.94 -28.67 -8.15
C GLY A 210 -14.18 -28.08 -7.44
N SER A 211 -14.15 -27.88 -6.12
CA SER A 211 -15.30 -27.34 -5.38
C SER A 211 -15.39 -25.81 -5.45
N ASP A 212 -16.62 -25.33 -5.53
CA ASP A 212 -16.96 -23.94 -5.21
C ASP A 212 -17.15 -23.77 -3.71
N ILE A 213 -16.47 -22.79 -3.12
CA ILE A 213 -16.57 -22.47 -1.69
C ILE A 213 -17.04 -21.03 -1.53
N THR A 214 -18.25 -20.87 -1.01
CA THR A 214 -18.83 -19.57 -0.70
C THR A 214 -18.47 -19.16 0.72
N PHE A 215 -18.11 -17.90 0.89
CA PHE A 215 -17.81 -17.26 2.16
C PHE A 215 -18.69 -16.03 2.37
N ARG A 216 -18.85 -15.63 3.64
CA ARG A 216 -19.40 -14.34 4.06
C ARG A 216 -18.38 -13.54 4.83
N VAL A 217 -18.32 -12.24 4.58
CA VAL A 217 -17.60 -11.28 5.40
C VAL A 217 -18.58 -10.53 6.28
N THR A 218 -18.25 -10.35 7.55
CA THR A 218 -18.99 -9.45 8.43
C THR A 218 -18.03 -8.55 9.17
N LEU A 219 -18.21 -7.24 9.01
CA LEU A 219 -17.38 -6.22 9.64
C LEU A 219 -18.12 -5.62 10.84
N ARG A 220 -17.44 -5.52 11.97
CA ARG A 220 -17.95 -4.92 13.21
C ARG A 220 -17.00 -3.84 13.70
N ASP A 221 -17.49 -2.90 14.49
CA ASP A 221 -16.61 -2.03 15.27
C ASP A 221 -16.02 -2.77 16.49
N GLY A 222 -15.17 -2.09 17.27
CA GLY A 222 -14.55 -2.66 18.46
C GLY A 222 -15.51 -3.01 19.60
N GLU A 223 -16.79 -2.60 19.52
CA GLU A 223 -17.84 -2.98 20.48
C GLU A 223 -18.76 -4.08 19.92
N GLY A 224 -18.49 -4.59 18.71
CA GLY A 224 -19.25 -5.68 18.09
C GLY A 224 -20.46 -5.23 17.25
N THR A 225 -20.67 -3.92 17.08
CA THR A 225 -21.77 -3.40 16.24
C THR A 225 -21.43 -3.58 14.77
N ARG A 226 -22.34 -4.19 14.00
CA ARG A 226 -22.14 -4.44 12.57
C ARG A 226 -22.05 -3.11 11.79
N LEU A 227 -21.04 -2.98 10.93
CA LEU A 227 -20.73 -1.78 10.17
C LEU A 227 -21.51 -1.64 8.84
N HIS A 228 -22.31 -2.63 8.50
CA HIS A 228 -23.10 -2.71 7.28
C HIS A 228 -24.35 -3.60 7.49
N PRO A 229 -25.41 -3.45 6.70
CA PRO A 229 -26.55 -4.37 6.72
C PRO A 229 -26.16 -5.82 6.40
N SER A 230 -27.05 -6.77 6.69
CA SER A 230 -26.85 -8.15 6.27
C SER A 230 -27.08 -8.31 4.77
N GLY A 231 -26.19 -9.05 4.09
CA GLY A 231 -26.28 -9.33 2.65
C GLY A 231 -25.60 -8.28 1.77
N ALA A 232 -25.30 -7.09 2.30
CA ALA A 232 -24.69 -6.01 1.52
C ALA A 232 -23.67 -5.20 2.33
N LEU A 233 -22.52 -4.96 1.72
CA LEU A 233 -21.59 -3.89 2.06
C LEU A 233 -22.07 -2.58 1.39
N PRO A 234 -21.63 -1.40 1.87
CA PRO A 234 -21.98 -0.12 1.25
C PRO A 234 -21.58 -0.08 -0.23
N THR A 235 -22.29 0.70 -1.03
CA THR A 235 -21.97 0.86 -2.45
C THR A 235 -20.65 1.64 -2.62
N TYR A 236 -20.07 1.58 -3.81
CA TYR A 236 -18.85 2.34 -4.09
C TYR A 236 -19.07 3.84 -3.95
N ASN A 237 -20.17 4.35 -4.50
CA ASN A 237 -20.51 5.77 -4.43
C ASN A 237 -20.79 6.23 -2.98
N GLU A 238 -21.43 5.42 -2.16
CA GLU A 238 -21.62 5.73 -0.73
C GLU A 238 -20.29 5.87 0.03
N VAL A 239 -19.28 5.05 -0.33
CA VAL A 239 -17.98 5.02 0.33
C VAL A 239 -17.04 6.12 -0.15
N VAL A 240 -17.00 6.37 -1.47
CA VAL A 240 -16.03 7.26 -2.10
C VAL A 240 -16.53 8.70 -2.20
N PHE A 241 -17.82 8.88 -2.50
CA PHE A 241 -18.41 10.21 -2.73
C PHE A 241 -19.51 10.59 -1.72
N GLY A 242 -20.05 9.60 -0.99
CA GLY A 242 -21.11 9.77 -0.01
C GLY A 242 -20.64 10.06 1.42
N ALA A 243 -21.59 10.00 2.36
CA ALA A 243 -21.36 10.32 3.77
C ALA A 243 -20.54 9.25 4.52
N ASN A 244 -20.49 8.02 4.01
CA ASN A 244 -19.73 6.88 4.56
C ASN A 244 -19.72 6.80 6.11
N PRO A 245 -20.90 6.59 6.75
CA PRO A 245 -21.03 6.69 8.20
C PRO A 245 -20.26 5.61 8.97
N SER A 246 -20.01 4.44 8.35
CA SER A 246 -19.24 3.36 8.97
C SER A 246 -17.73 3.57 8.86
N GLY A 247 -17.28 4.40 7.91
CA GLY A 247 -15.87 4.66 7.66
C GLY A 247 -15.15 3.56 6.89
N LEU A 248 -15.86 2.54 6.40
CA LEU A 248 -15.29 1.50 5.53
C LEU A 248 -14.70 2.13 4.27
N GLN A 249 -13.62 1.58 3.74
CA GLN A 249 -12.94 2.15 2.58
C GLN A 249 -12.79 1.14 1.46
N TYR A 250 -12.89 1.63 0.23
CA TYR A 250 -12.60 0.90 -1.00
C TYR A 250 -11.42 1.51 -1.75
N TYR A 251 -11.01 0.81 -2.80
CA TYR A 251 -9.95 1.26 -3.68
C TYR A 251 -10.27 2.64 -4.27
N ARG A 252 -9.29 3.56 -4.27
CA ARG A 252 -9.50 4.92 -4.79
C ARG A 252 -8.34 5.48 -5.61
N ALA A 253 -7.38 4.64 -5.98
CA ALA A 253 -6.18 5.14 -6.65
C ALA A 253 -6.45 5.67 -8.08
N PHE A 254 -7.67 5.48 -8.61
CA PHE A 254 -8.16 6.20 -9.79
C PHE A 254 -8.15 7.72 -9.62
N PHE A 255 -8.46 8.22 -8.41
CA PHE A 255 -8.59 9.65 -8.11
C PHE A 255 -7.42 10.21 -7.29
N ASP A 256 -6.73 9.36 -6.53
CA ASP A 256 -5.52 9.71 -5.77
C ASP A 256 -4.43 8.67 -6.05
N PRO A 257 -3.74 8.74 -7.22
CA PRO A 257 -2.79 7.73 -7.65
C PRO A 257 -1.71 7.44 -6.62
N THR A 258 -1.34 6.19 -6.37
CA THR A 258 -0.33 5.87 -5.36
C THR A 258 0.88 5.18 -5.94
N THR A 259 1.99 5.18 -5.21
CA THR A 259 3.20 4.44 -5.59
C THR A 259 3.84 3.81 -4.35
N THR A 260 4.39 2.59 -4.50
CA THR A 260 4.85 1.70 -3.40
C THR A 260 5.79 2.38 -2.40
N TYR A 261 6.62 3.32 -2.84
CA TYR A 261 7.48 4.12 -1.96
C TYR A 261 7.21 5.62 -2.05
N TRP A 262 7.01 6.13 -3.26
CA TRP A 262 7.10 7.55 -3.60
C TRP A 262 5.80 8.36 -3.45
N ARG A 263 4.64 7.75 -3.20
CA ARG A 263 3.39 8.52 -3.03
C ARG A 263 2.32 7.75 -2.29
N ARG A 264 2.10 8.09 -1.02
CA ARG A 264 0.89 7.84 -0.24
C ARG A 264 0.23 6.47 -0.44
N LYS A 265 0.97 5.36 -0.55
CA LYS A 265 0.40 4.01 -0.81
C LYS A 265 -0.66 3.57 0.20
N HIS A 266 -0.54 4.02 1.45
CA HIS A 266 -1.56 3.79 2.49
C HIS A 266 -2.95 4.38 2.13
N ARG A 267 -3.02 5.35 1.19
CA ARG A 267 -4.25 5.94 0.68
C ARG A 267 -4.97 5.04 -0.33
N GLU A 268 -4.36 3.97 -0.82
CA GLU A 268 -4.99 3.08 -1.81
C GLU A 268 -6.29 2.45 -1.29
N ARG A 269 -6.31 2.03 -0.02
CA ARG A 269 -7.52 1.63 0.74
C ARG A 269 -8.35 0.48 0.14
N MET A 270 -7.73 -0.37 -0.68
CA MET A 270 -8.38 -1.53 -1.28
C MET A 270 -8.93 -2.50 -0.23
N MET A 271 -10.20 -2.88 -0.39
CA MET A 271 -10.81 -4.02 0.31
C MET A 271 -10.82 -5.22 -0.62
N MET A 272 -10.33 -6.37 -0.13
CA MET A 272 -10.10 -7.55 -0.97
C MET A 272 -10.17 -8.84 -0.13
N ALA A 273 -10.64 -9.91 -0.76
CA ALA A 273 -10.49 -11.29 -0.30
C ALA A 273 -9.49 -12.04 -1.19
N GLN A 274 -8.86 -13.07 -0.61
CA GLN A 274 -8.09 -14.05 -1.36
C GLN A 274 -8.30 -15.44 -0.79
N LEU A 275 -8.03 -16.45 -1.63
CA LEU A 275 -7.77 -17.83 -1.24
C LEU A 275 -6.41 -18.20 -1.84
N ILE A 276 -5.48 -18.70 -1.03
CA ILE A 276 -4.16 -19.16 -1.50
C ILE A 276 -3.75 -20.48 -0.84
N GLY A 277 -3.20 -21.41 -1.62
CA GLY A 277 -2.67 -22.64 -1.07
C GLY A 277 -2.23 -23.71 -2.09
N PRO A 278 -1.76 -24.86 -1.59
CA PRO A 278 -1.71 -25.21 -0.17
C PRO A 278 -0.51 -24.52 0.54
N ALA A 279 -0.62 -24.32 1.86
CA ALA A 279 0.23 -23.44 2.65
C ALA A 279 1.73 -23.76 2.52
N GLN A 280 2.08 -25.05 2.53
CA GLN A 280 3.45 -25.56 2.39
C GLN A 280 4.12 -25.26 1.05
N ARG A 281 3.35 -24.79 0.05
CA ARG A 281 3.87 -24.39 -1.27
C ARG A 281 3.82 -22.88 -1.50
N ILE A 282 3.34 -22.10 -0.54
CA ILE A 282 3.24 -20.65 -0.69
C ILE A 282 4.63 -20.07 -0.94
N GLN A 283 4.75 -19.36 -2.05
CA GLN A 283 5.95 -18.67 -2.49
C GLN A 283 5.54 -17.40 -3.24
N PRO A 284 6.49 -16.48 -3.56
CA PRO A 284 6.15 -15.31 -4.37
C PRO A 284 5.57 -15.69 -5.73
N VAL A 285 4.41 -15.10 -6.04
CA VAL A 285 3.66 -15.31 -7.28
C VAL A 285 4.25 -14.48 -8.42
N ARG A 286 4.15 -15.02 -9.63
CA ARG A 286 4.77 -14.51 -10.86
C ARG A 286 3.85 -14.54 -12.05
N THR A 287 2.74 -15.29 -11.99
CA THR A 287 1.59 -15.07 -12.87
C THR A 287 1.19 -13.61 -12.82
N ILE A 288 1.03 -12.98 -13.99
CA ILE A 288 0.66 -11.58 -14.12
C ILE A 288 -0.84 -11.53 -14.32
N LEU A 289 -1.54 -10.77 -13.48
CA LEU A 289 -2.95 -10.42 -13.73
C LEU A 289 -2.99 -9.21 -14.64
N GLU A 290 -3.58 -9.37 -15.82
CA GLU A 290 -3.71 -8.31 -16.82
C GLU A 290 -4.92 -7.42 -16.52
N LEU A 291 -4.99 -6.23 -17.13
CA LEU A 291 -6.13 -5.32 -16.92
C LEU A 291 -7.44 -5.97 -17.36
N GLU A 292 -7.39 -6.77 -18.42
CA GLU A 292 -8.50 -7.51 -18.98
C GLU A 292 -9.12 -8.48 -17.96
N ASP A 293 -8.32 -9.07 -17.06
CA ASP A 293 -8.82 -9.93 -15.98
C ASP A 293 -9.66 -9.15 -14.96
N PHE A 294 -9.38 -7.85 -14.77
CA PHE A 294 -10.17 -6.96 -13.91
C PHE A 294 -11.41 -6.41 -14.61
N LEU A 295 -11.45 -6.42 -15.94
CA LEU A 295 -12.59 -5.99 -16.76
C LEU A 295 -13.45 -7.17 -17.23
N ALA A 296 -13.03 -8.40 -16.98
CA ALA A 296 -13.82 -9.59 -17.22
C ALA A 296 -15.00 -9.66 -16.24
N ALA A 297 -16.10 -10.28 -16.65
CA ALA A 297 -17.31 -10.41 -15.84
C ALA A 297 -17.15 -11.34 -14.62
N ASP A 298 -15.98 -11.95 -14.43
CA ASP A 298 -15.71 -12.88 -13.34
C ASP A 298 -15.56 -12.14 -12.01
N ASP A 299 -16.26 -12.68 -11.00
CA ASP A 299 -16.29 -12.18 -9.63
C ASP A 299 -14.96 -12.35 -8.88
N VAL A 300 -14.10 -13.25 -9.36
CA VAL A 300 -12.77 -13.60 -8.83
C VAL A 300 -11.76 -13.64 -9.96
N GLN A 301 -10.50 -13.34 -9.66
CA GLN A 301 -9.37 -13.42 -10.60
C GLN A 301 -8.38 -14.48 -10.13
N VAL A 302 -7.89 -15.31 -11.06
CA VAL A 302 -6.88 -16.35 -10.78
C VAL A 302 -5.49 -15.72 -10.69
N ALA A 303 -5.12 -15.31 -9.48
CA ALA A 303 -3.88 -14.60 -9.20
C ALA A 303 -2.63 -15.50 -9.31
N ALA A 304 -2.76 -16.81 -9.06
CA ALA A 304 -1.65 -17.75 -9.18
C ALA A 304 -2.14 -19.13 -9.65
N THR A 305 -1.32 -19.79 -10.47
CA THR A 305 -1.62 -21.13 -10.99
C THR A 305 -0.60 -22.16 -10.53
N LEU A 306 -1.02 -23.41 -10.35
CA LEU A 306 -0.09 -24.50 -9.99
C LEU A 306 1.00 -24.70 -11.04
N ALA A 307 0.67 -24.54 -12.33
CA ALA A 307 1.61 -24.72 -13.43
C ALA A 307 2.74 -23.69 -13.43
N THR A 308 2.43 -22.41 -13.18
CA THR A 308 3.41 -21.32 -13.22
C THR A 308 4.08 -21.06 -11.88
N ASP A 309 3.28 -21.10 -10.81
CA ASP A 309 3.69 -20.64 -9.48
C ASP A 309 3.85 -21.77 -8.47
N GLY A 310 3.48 -23.01 -8.80
CA GLY A 310 3.51 -24.14 -7.87
C GLY A 310 2.53 -24.02 -6.70
N VAL A 311 1.72 -22.96 -6.68
CA VAL A 311 0.69 -22.63 -5.69
C VAL A 311 -0.52 -22.07 -6.43
N PHE A 312 -1.72 -22.33 -5.93
CA PHE A 312 -2.95 -21.76 -6.46
C PHE A 312 -3.34 -20.53 -5.64
N SER A 313 -3.84 -19.50 -6.31
CA SER A 313 -4.47 -18.36 -5.65
C SER A 313 -5.59 -17.76 -6.48
N GLU A 314 -6.68 -17.42 -5.82
CA GLU A 314 -7.73 -16.53 -6.35
C GLU A 314 -7.86 -15.29 -5.48
N VAL A 315 -8.26 -14.18 -6.08
CA VAL A 315 -8.54 -12.91 -5.40
C VAL A 315 -9.88 -12.34 -5.83
N ARG A 316 -10.48 -11.53 -4.96
CA ARG A 316 -11.68 -10.73 -5.26
C ARG A 316 -11.57 -9.37 -4.59
N THR A 317 -11.86 -8.30 -5.31
CA THR A 317 -12.06 -6.98 -4.70
C THR A 317 -13.49 -6.80 -4.19
N PHE A 318 -13.70 -5.85 -3.28
CA PHE A 318 -15.03 -5.34 -2.93
C PHE A 318 -15.10 -3.84 -3.26
N PRO A 319 -16.02 -3.37 -4.15
CA PRO A 319 -16.81 -4.15 -5.12
C PRO A 319 -15.98 -5.07 -6.02
N THR A 320 -16.64 -5.95 -6.79
CA THR A 320 -15.96 -6.85 -7.75
C THR A 320 -15.05 -6.06 -8.69
N ALA A 321 -14.04 -6.71 -9.27
CA ALA A 321 -13.04 -6.01 -10.08
C ALA A 321 -13.70 -5.33 -11.28
N HIS A 322 -14.61 -6.02 -11.96
CA HIS A 322 -15.38 -5.49 -13.08
C HIS A 322 -16.15 -4.23 -12.68
N ASP A 323 -16.88 -4.25 -11.56
CA ASP A 323 -17.71 -3.12 -11.14
C ASP A 323 -16.84 -1.93 -10.73
N LEU A 324 -15.72 -2.22 -10.05
CA LEU A 324 -14.77 -1.21 -9.59
C LEU A 324 -14.02 -0.54 -10.75
N PHE A 325 -13.38 -1.33 -11.61
CA PHE A 325 -12.57 -0.84 -12.73
C PHE A 325 -13.44 -0.35 -13.89
N GLY A 326 -14.56 -1.02 -14.17
CA GLY A 326 -15.53 -0.59 -15.18
C GLY A 326 -15.98 0.85 -14.98
N GLY A 327 -16.36 1.22 -13.76
CA GLY A 327 -16.75 2.62 -13.47
C GLY A 327 -15.62 3.63 -13.51
N ALA A 328 -14.36 3.19 -13.39
CA ALA A 328 -13.21 4.09 -13.56
C ALA A 328 -13.01 4.50 -15.03
N PHE A 329 -13.47 3.67 -15.96
CA PHE A 329 -13.39 3.92 -17.41
C PHE A 329 -14.72 4.36 -18.03
N ASP A 330 -15.85 4.19 -17.32
CA ASP A 330 -17.17 4.66 -17.73
C ASP A 330 -17.88 5.40 -16.59
N ALA A 331 -18.00 6.72 -16.72
CA ALA A 331 -18.66 7.58 -15.75
C ALA A 331 -20.18 7.31 -15.57
N LYS A 332 -20.79 6.49 -16.44
CA LYS A 332 -22.20 6.07 -16.35
C LYS A 332 -22.36 4.64 -15.82
N HIS A 333 -21.28 4.01 -15.36
CA HIS A 333 -21.30 2.63 -14.91
C HIS A 333 -22.18 2.46 -13.67
N ALA A 334 -23.36 1.87 -13.86
CA ALA A 334 -24.38 1.73 -12.82
C ALA A 334 -23.92 0.88 -11.61
N ALA A 335 -22.87 0.07 -11.76
CA ALA A 335 -22.42 -0.82 -10.70
C ALA A 335 -21.78 -0.09 -9.51
N TRP A 336 -21.35 1.16 -9.65
CA TRP A 336 -20.88 1.96 -8.49
C TRP A 336 -22.00 2.32 -7.51
N ASP A 337 -23.25 2.28 -7.95
CA ASP A 337 -24.46 2.44 -7.13
C ASP A 337 -25.08 1.10 -6.71
N ALA A 338 -24.58 -0.02 -7.23
CA ALA A 338 -25.10 -1.33 -6.89
C ALA A 338 -24.68 -1.75 -5.47
N PRO A 339 -25.56 -2.44 -4.72
CA PRO A 339 -25.18 -3.07 -3.47
C PRO A 339 -24.02 -4.05 -3.68
N VAL A 340 -22.99 -3.96 -2.85
CA VAL A 340 -21.85 -4.87 -2.89
C VAL A 340 -22.19 -6.10 -2.05
N PRO A 341 -22.25 -7.34 -2.59
CA PRO A 341 -22.55 -8.51 -1.78
C PRO A 341 -21.53 -8.70 -0.65
N ASP A 342 -22.01 -9.08 0.54
CA ASP A 342 -21.15 -9.49 1.65
C ASP A 342 -20.71 -10.97 1.57
N THR A 343 -21.03 -11.63 0.46
CA THR A 343 -20.63 -13.00 0.14
C THR A 343 -19.83 -13.08 -1.14
N TRP A 344 -18.97 -14.08 -1.26
CA TRP A 344 -18.25 -14.40 -2.49
C TRP A 344 -17.92 -15.88 -2.57
N THR A 345 -17.62 -16.37 -3.78
CA THR A 345 -17.28 -17.76 -4.03
C THR A 345 -15.90 -17.86 -4.66
N HIS A 346 -15.08 -18.78 -4.17
CA HIS A 346 -13.82 -19.19 -4.80
C HIS A 346 -13.99 -20.56 -5.46
N HIS A 347 -13.35 -20.76 -6.61
CA HIS A 347 -13.33 -22.03 -7.32
C HIS A 347 -12.00 -22.75 -7.08
N LEU A 348 -12.01 -23.88 -6.39
CA LEU A 348 -10.81 -24.70 -6.28
C LEU A 348 -10.54 -25.40 -7.61
N PRO A 349 -9.29 -25.42 -8.11
CA PRO A 349 -9.00 -26.11 -9.36
C PRO A 349 -9.18 -27.63 -9.19
N ALA A 350 -9.48 -28.32 -10.29
CA ALA A 350 -9.71 -29.77 -10.28
C ALA A 350 -8.47 -30.57 -9.84
N ASP A 351 -7.28 -30.00 -10.01
CA ASP A 351 -5.98 -30.56 -9.59
C ASP A 351 -5.45 -29.91 -8.29
N ALA A 352 -6.33 -29.31 -7.47
CA ALA A 352 -5.94 -28.70 -6.20
C ALA A 352 -5.14 -29.68 -5.33
N VAL A 353 -3.94 -29.26 -4.93
CA VAL A 353 -3.01 -30.09 -4.16
C VAL A 353 -3.49 -30.16 -2.70
N PRO A 354 -3.55 -31.36 -2.07
CA PRO A 354 -4.01 -31.47 -0.70
C PRO A 354 -3.21 -30.65 0.33
N GLY A 355 -3.93 -30.09 1.31
CA GLY A 355 -3.36 -29.36 2.45
C GLY A 355 -4.22 -28.20 2.92
N THR A 356 -3.62 -27.32 3.73
CA THR A 356 -4.27 -26.12 4.27
C THR A 356 -4.23 -24.98 3.26
N TYR A 357 -5.37 -24.32 3.02
CA TYR A 357 -5.48 -23.10 2.23
C TYR A 357 -5.84 -21.93 3.14
N LEU A 358 -5.29 -20.76 2.84
CA LEU A 358 -5.49 -19.53 3.61
C LEU A 358 -6.53 -18.66 2.90
N VAL A 359 -7.64 -18.38 3.58
CA VAL A 359 -8.64 -17.42 3.12
C VAL A 359 -8.47 -16.14 3.91
N THR A 360 -8.19 -15.03 3.23
CA THR A 360 -7.87 -13.77 3.89
C THR A 360 -8.72 -12.64 3.34
N VAL A 361 -9.33 -11.87 4.24
CA VAL A 361 -9.94 -10.57 3.91
C VAL A 361 -9.05 -9.47 4.47
N LYS A 362 -8.80 -8.43 3.69
CA LYS A 362 -8.12 -7.21 4.12
C LYS A 362 -8.93 -5.96 3.74
N GLY A 363 -8.73 -4.88 4.50
CA GLY A 363 -9.28 -3.58 4.18
C GLY A 363 -8.75 -2.48 5.09
N ARG A 364 -9.41 -1.33 5.05
CA ARG A 364 -9.07 -0.17 5.89
C ARG A 364 -10.34 0.53 6.36
N ARG A 365 -10.32 1.06 7.58
CA ARG A 365 -11.40 1.87 8.16
C ARG A 365 -10.85 3.25 8.53
N THR A 366 -11.53 4.30 8.09
CA THR A 366 -11.26 5.67 8.53
C THR A 366 -12.50 6.20 9.23
N PHE A 367 -12.45 6.37 10.54
CA PHE A 367 -13.61 6.73 11.36
C PHE A 367 -13.25 7.72 12.46
N LEU A 368 -13.87 8.92 12.43
CA LEU A 368 -13.74 9.95 13.48
C LEU A 368 -12.30 10.21 13.98
N GLY A 369 -11.33 10.28 13.07
CA GLY A 369 -9.91 10.55 13.37
C GLY A 369 -9.03 9.30 13.49
N GLU A 370 -9.62 8.11 13.54
CA GLU A 370 -8.91 6.82 13.43
C GLU A 370 -8.74 6.46 11.95
N ASP A 371 -7.57 5.95 11.56
CA ASP A 371 -7.28 5.45 10.21
C ASP A 371 -6.48 4.14 10.30
N ILE A 372 -7.17 3.02 10.48
CA ILE A 372 -6.57 1.72 10.79
C ILE A 372 -6.78 0.70 9.67
N PRO A 373 -5.75 -0.06 9.30
CA PRO A 373 -5.93 -1.25 8.48
C PRO A 373 -6.57 -2.38 9.29
N TYR A 374 -7.11 -3.38 8.60
CA TYR A 374 -7.59 -4.61 9.21
C TYR A 374 -7.42 -5.81 8.28
N SER A 375 -7.27 -6.99 8.87
CA SER A 375 -7.34 -8.24 8.16
C SER A 375 -7.80 -9.39 9.04
N ARG A 376 -8.29 -10.45 8.41
CA ARG A 376 -8.54 -11.75 9.04
C ARG A 376 -8.11 -12.84 8.08
N THR A 377 -7.39 -13.83 8.59
CA THR A 377 -7.10 -15.07 7.87
C THR A 377 -7.78 -16.23 8.60
N ILE A 378 -8.47 -17.08 7.85
CA ILE A 378 -8.93 -18.40 8.32
C ILE A 378 -8.24 -19.49 7.49
N GLU A 379 -8.15 -20.68 8.08
CA GLU A 379 -7.63 -21.88 7.40
C GLU A 379 -8.80 -22.75 6.96
N ILE A 380 -8.77 -23.25 5.74
CA ILE A 380 -9.62 -24.35 5.27
C ILE A 380 -8.74 -25.52 4.85
N GLN A 381 -9.29 -26.74 4.88
CA GLN A 381 -8.58 -27.94 4.45
C GLN A 381 -9.09 -28.39 3.08
N VAL A 382 -8.19 -28.73 2.16
CA VAL A 382 -8.51 -29.19 0.80
C VAL A 382 -7.89 -30.55 0.58
N GLY A 383 -8.69 -31.52 0.12
CA GLY A 383 -8.25 -32.88 -0.24
C GLY A 383 -7.74 -33.77 0.90
N SER A 384 -7.41 -33.20 2.06
CA SER A 384 -6.94 -33.90 3.26
C SER A 384 -7.26 -33.05 4.50
N PRO A 385 -7.67 -33.66 5.64
CA PRO A 385 -7.84 -32.94 6.90
C PRO A 385 -6.51 -32.59 7.59
N ALA A 386 -5.38 -33.11 7.10
CA ALA A 386 -4.08 -32.86 7.69
C ALA A 386 -3.63 -31.41 7.46
N ARG A 387 -3.42 -30.68 8.57
CA ARG A 387 -2.95 -29.29 8.52
C ARG A 387 -1.53 -29.19 7.97
N THR A 388 -1.30 -28.25 7.07
CA THR A 388 0.01 -27.87 6.54
C THR A 388 0.32 -26.41 6.84
N GLN A 389 1.60 -26.00 6.74
CA GLN A 389 2.04 -24.66 7.11
C GLN A 389 3.01 -24.08 6.08
N ALA A 390 3.02 -22.75 5.96
CA ALA A 390 3.94 -22.05 5.08
C ALA A 390 5.40 -22.16 5.56
N VAL A 391 6.29 -22.49 4.63
CA VAL A 391 7.74 -22.48 4.87
C VAL A 391 8.29 -21.11 4.50
N LEU A 392 8.51 -20.27 5.52
CA LEU A 392 9.02 -18.93 5.31
C LEU A 392 10.53 -18.98 5.07
N THR A 393 10.97 -18.42 3.94
CA THR A 393 12.39 -18.39 3.55
C THR A 393 13.06 -17.04 3.81
N THR A 394 12.31 -16.10 4.37
CA THR A 394 12.75 -14.75 4.73
C THR A 394 12.38 -14.43 6.19
N GLY A 395 13.00 -13.41 6.78
CA GLY A 395 12.89 -13.00 8.19
C GLY A 395 14.24 -13.09 8.92
N PRO A 396 14.25 -12.90 10.25
CA PRO A 396 13.17 -12.37 11.08
C PRO A 396 12.89 -10.89 10.76
N CYS A 397 11.62 -10.50 10.63
CA CYS A 397 11.24 -9.11 10.33
C CYS A 397 11.06 -8.26 11.60
N ASP A 398 10.74 -8.94 12.71
CA ASP A 398 10.52 -8.40 14.04
C ASP A 398 11.79 -7.89 14.73
N SER A 399 12.97 -8.20 14.17
CA SER A 399 14.24 -7.58 14.55
C SER A 399 14.23 -6.05 14.35
N CYS A 400 13.50 -5.55 13.35
CA CYS A 400 13.35 -4.12 13.07
C CYS A 400 11.89 -3.63 13.18
N HIS A 401 10.91 -4.52 12.99
CA HIS A 401 9.48 -4.19 13.02
C HIS A 401 8.82 -4.71 14.29
N SER A 402 8.90 -3.91 15.35
CA SER A 402 8.30 -4.22 16.66
C SER A 402 7.42 -3.06 17.15
N GLY A 403 6.57 -3.35 18.16
CA GLY A 403 5.69 -2.35 18.74
C GLY A 403 4.78 -1.65 17.70
N PRO A 404 4.77 -0.31 17.62
CA PRO A 404 3.95 0.44 16.67
C PRO A 404 4.22 0.15 15.18
N SER A 405 5.41 -0.35 14.86
CA SER A 405 5.83 -0.69 13.48
C SER A 405 5.72 -2.18 13.16
N ALA A 406 5.21 -3.01 14.09
CA ALA A 406 5.07 -4.44 13.91
C ALA A 406 4.22 -4.79 12.68
N LEU A 407 4.55 -5.89 11.98
CA LEU A 407 3.86 -6.26 10.73
C LEU A 407 2.34 -6.42 10.91
N GLY A 408 1.91 -7.01 12.03
CA GLY A 408 0.50 -7.14 12.40
C GLY A 408 -0.22 -5.81 12.68
N VAL A 409 0.49 -4.69 12.72
CA VAL A 409 -0.05 -3.33 12.83
C VAL A 409 0.00 -2.63 11.47
N VAL A 410 1.14 -2.69 10.78
CA VAL A 410 1.42 -1.83 9.61
C VAL A 410 1.08 -2.47 8.26
N LEU A 411 1.21 -3.79 8.10
CA LEU A 411 0.98 -4.50 6.85
C LEU A 411 -0.46 -4.99 6.75
N HIS A 412 -1.39 -4.07 6.55
CA HIS A 412 -2.83 -4.37 6.50
C HIS A 412 -3.39 -5.02 7.78
N GLY A 413 -2.71 -4.85 8.92
CA GLY A 413 -3.10 -5.54 10.15
C GLY A 413 -2.90 -7.06 10.08
N ASN A 414 -1.94 -7.55 9.29
CA ASN A 414 -1.72 -8.98 9.04
C ASN A 414 -0.30 -9.42 9.42
N ALA A 415 -0.18 -10.29 10.40
CA ALA A 415 1.10 -10.90 10.77
C ALA A 415 1.42 -12.19 9.98
N ASN A 416 0.43 -12.78 9.29
CA ASN A 416 0.62 -14.00 8.51
C ASN A 416 1.28 -13.69 7.16
N ARG A 417 2.60 -13.85 7.10
CA ARG A 417 3.39 -13.59 5.88
C ARG A 417 3.04 -14.51 4.71
N GLY A 418 2.54 -15.72 4.96
CA GLY A 418 2.07 -16.61 3.91
C GLY A 418 0.82 -16.07 3.20
N ALA A 419 -0.01 -15.30 3.90
CA ALA A 419 -1.19 -14.68 3.32
C ALA A 419 -0.87 -13.46 2.43
N CYS A 420 0.38 -12.97 2.37
CA CYS A 420 0.69 -11.80 1.55
C CYS A 420 0.73 -12.11 0.05
N ALA A 421 1.13 -13.31 -0.35
CA ALA A 421 1.52 -13.60 -1.73
C ALA A 421 0.36 -13.52 -2.75
N GLY A 422 -0.86 -13.90 -2.36
CA GLY A 422 -2.03 -13.87 -3.26
C GLY A 422 -2.50 -12.45 -3.59
N CYS A 423 -2.41 -11.52 -2.64
CA CYS A 423 -2.71 -10.10 -2.88
C CYS A 423 -1.56 -9.31 -3.52
N HIS A 424 -0.34 -9.84 -3.46
CA HIS A 424 0.87 -9.18 -3.95
C HIS A 424 1.42 -9.95 -5.14
N VAL A 425 0.68 -9.87 -6.25
CA VAL A 425 1.06 -10.42 -7.56
C VAL A 425 1.43 -9.29 -8.51
N PRO A 426 2.18 -9.57 -9.60
CA PRO A 426 2.37 -8.59 -10.66
C PRO A 426 1.02 -8.27 -11.33
N LEU A 427 0.74 -6.97 -11.48
CA LEU A 427 -0.41 -6.50 -12.24
C LEU A 427 0.08 -5.88 -13.55
N GLY A 428 -0.58 -6.14 -14.67
CA GLY A 428 -0.21 -5.60 -15.99
C GLY A 428 -0.09 -4.07 -16.04
N PHE A 429 -0.72 -3.38 -15.08
CA PHE A 429 -0.71 -1.94 -14.87
C PHE A 429 0.05 -1.46 -13.63
N GLU A 430 0.50 -2.37 -12.77
CA GLU A 430 1.29 -2.11 -11.57
C GLU A 430 2.22 -3.31 -11.33
N LEU A 431 3.25 -3.44 -12.16
CA LEU A 431 4.14 -4.61 -12.14
C LEU A 431 4.91 -4.71 -10.81
N GLU A 432 5.03 -3.64 -10.04
CA GLU A 432 5.63 -3.64 -8.71
C GLU A 432 4.80 -4.31 -7.61
N GLY A 433 3.65 -4.92 -7.94
CA GLY A 433 2.80 -5.63 -6.99
C GLY A 433 3.47 -6.71 -6.12
N PRO A 434 4.42 -7.53 -6.63
CA PRO A 434 4.99 -8.65 -5.88
C PRO A 434 5.70 -8.26 -4.59
N ILE A 435 5.49 -9.07 -3.55
CA ILE A 435 5.97 -8.76 -2.21
C ILE A 435 7.50 -8.61 -2.15
N PHE A 436 8.24 -9.42 -2.91
CA PHE A 436 9.70 -9.32 -2.97
C PHE A 436 10.17 -8.01 -3.63
N VAL A 437 9.50 -7.58 -4.71
CA VAL A 437 9.79 -6.29 -5.37
C VAL A 437 9.53 -5.15 -4.40
N ARG A 438 8.35 -5.11 -3.77
CA ARG A 438 7.98 -4.05 -2.82
C ARG A 438 8.93 -4.00 -1.63
N THR A 439 9.26 -5.16 -1.06
CA THR A 439 10.13 -5.26 0.12
C THR A 439 11.53 -4.76 -0.21
N HIS A 440 12.15 -5.26 -1.28
CA HIS A 440 13.45 -4.77 -1.72
C HIS A 440 13.43 -3.27 -2.00
N PHE A 441 12.42 -2.80 -2.75
CA PHE A 441 12.33 -1.40 -3.16
C PHE A 441 12.20 -0.44 -1.98
N ILE A 442 11.33 -0.75 -1.01
CA ILE A 442 11.12 0.11 0.17
C ILE A 442 12.40 0.20 1.01
N HIS A 443 13.06 -0.94 1.25
CA HIS A 443 14.28 -0.96 2.08
C HIS A 443 15.48 -0.36 1.36
N SER A 444 15.62 -0.55 0.04
CA SER A 444 16.77 -0.01 -0.70
C SER A 444 16.69 1.50 -0.95
N ARG A 445 15.48 2.08 -0.97
CA ARG A 445 15.29 3.55 -1.08
C ARG A 445 15.23 4.23 0.30
N SER A 446 15.10 3.46 1.38
CA SER A 446 15.18 3.98 2.74
C SER A 446 16.64 4.18 3.15
N ARG A 447 17.01 5.40 3.52
CA ARG A 447 18.32 5.67 4.16
C ARG A 447 18.34 5.33 5.66
N ARG A 448 17.24 4.78 6.18
CA ARG A 448 17.08 4.33 7.56
C ARG A 448 17.03 2.80 7.67
N PHE A 449 17.57 2.09 6.69
CA PHE A 449 17.73 0.63 6.77
C PHE A 449 19.02 0.31 7.54
N GLU A 450 18.88 -0.37 8.67
CA GLU A 450 19.96 -0.57 9.67
C GLU A 450 20.88 -1.76 9.33
N ALA A 451 21.12 -2.01 8.04
CA ALA A 451 22.07 -3.01 7.55
C ALA A 451 22.60 -2.65 6.15
N PRO A 452 23.79 -3.13 5.74
CA PRO A 452 24.23 -3.01 4.36
C PRO A 452 23.24 -3.69 3.41
N LEU A 453 22.82 -3.00 2.34
CA LEU A 453 21.86 -3.56 1.36
C LEU A 453 22.37 -4.80 0.62
N THR A 454 23.68 -5.05 0.64
CA THR A 454 24.30 -6.27 0.08
C THR A 454 24.24 -7.46 1.04
N GLU A 455 23.95 -7.24 2.33
CA GLU A 455 23.87 -8.29 3.34
C GLU A 455 22.50 -8.96 3.32
N CYS A 456 22.29 -9.86 2.35
CA CYS A 456 21.02 -10.57 2.16
C CYS A 456 20.57 -11.32 3.42
N ALA A 457 21.50 -11.85 4.22
CA ALA A 457 21.24 -12.56 5.48
C ALA A 457 20.46 -11.74 6.52
N ALA A 458 20.37 -10.40 6.38
CA ALA A 458 19.52 -9.57 7.20
C ALA A 458 18.02 -9.92 7.06
N CYS A 459 17.62 -10.45 5.90
CA CYS A 459 16.22 -10.77 5.58
C CYS A 459 16.03 -12.17 4.99
N HIS A 460 17.06 -12.83 4.49
CA HIS A 460 16.98 -14.14 3.84
C HIS A 460 17.51 -15.23 4.77
N LEU A 461 16.70 -16.25 5.03
CA LEU A 461 16.99 -17.29 6.03
C LEU A 461 17.86 -18.42 5.49
N THR A 462 17.97 -18.56 4.16
CA THR A 462 18.70 -19.68 3.53
C THR A 462 19.36 -19.25 2.23
N PRO A 463 20.45 -19.92 1.81
CA PRO A 463 21.09 -19.65 0.52
C PRO A 463 20.16 -19.87 -0.67
N GLY A 464 19.26 -20.86 -0.58
CA GLY A 464 18.26 -21.15 -1.62
C GLY A 464 17.29 -20.00 -1.89
N SER A 465 17.02 -19.18 -0.87
CA SER A 465 16.06 -18.08 -0.97
C SER A 465 16.50 -16.91 -1.85
N ILE A 466 17.80 -16.82 -2.19
CA ILE A 466 18.36 -15.80 -3.08
C ILE A 466 18.72 -16.33 -4.48
N GLN A 467 18.53 -17.63 -4.76
CA GLN A 467 19.01 -18.23 -6.01
C GLN A 467 18.13 -17.94 -7.22
N ARG A 468 16.85 -17.58 -7.02
CA ARG A 468 15.96 -17.28 -8.15
C ARG A 468 16.12 -15.83 -8.59
N THR A 469 17.11 -15.58 -9.42
CA THR A 469 17.37 -14.25 -10.00
C THR A 469 16.40 -13.93 -11.14
N SER A 470 15.82 -12.73 -11.14
CA SER A 470 15.05 -12.15 -12.25
C SER A 470 15.35 -10.65 -12.35
N LYS A 471 15.04 -10.01 -13.48
CA LYS A 471 15.17 -8.54 -13.60
C LYS A 471 14.42 -7.84 -12.46
N ALA A 472 13.18 -8.28 -12.18
CA ALA A 472 12.36 -7.69 -11.13
C ALA A 472 13.00 -7.82 -9.74
N ALA A 473 13.58 -8.98 -9.42
CA ALA A 473 14.23 -9.18 -8.12
C ALA A 473 15.49 -8.31 -7.98
N CYS A 474 16.34 -8.25 -9.01
CA CYS A 474 17.59 -7.51 -8.96
C CYS A 474 17.38 -5.99 -9.04
N LEU A 475 16.57 -5.53 -10.00
CA LEU A 475 16.37 -4.10 -10.28
C LEU A 475 15.40 -3.43 -9.31
N SER A 476 14.70 -4.21 -8.48
CA SER A 476 14.05 -3.67 -7.29
C SER A 476 15.04 -3.08 -6.27
N CYS A 477 16.34 -3.38 -6.37
CA CYS A 477 17.42 -2.74 -5.60
C CYS A 477 18.38 -1.94 -6.50
N HIS A 478 18.83 -2.53 -7.60
CA HIS A 478 19.82 -1.94 -8.49
C HIS A 478 19.21 -0.88 -9.41
N THR A 479 19.80 0.32 -9.43
CA THR A 479 19.38 1.44 -10.29
C THR A 479 20.12 1.47 -11.64
N SER A 480 21.09 0.58 -11.84
CA SER A 480 21.87 0.44 -13.08
C SER A 480 22.44 -0.98 -13.21
N TYR A 481 22.86 -1.34 -14.42
CA TYR A 481 23.69 -2.52 -14.67
C TYR A 481 24.77 -2.23 -15.73
N PRO A 482 25.80 -3.10 -15.86
CA PRO A 482 26.86 -2.92 -16.84
C PRO A 482 26.36 -2.77 -18.28
N ARG A 483 27.09 -2.05 -19.13
CA ARG A 483 26.71 -1.79 -20.54
C ARG A 483 26.39 -3.08 -21.33
N TRP A 484 27.09 -4.17 -21.06
CA TRP A 484 26.83 -5.45 -21.74
C TRP A 484 25.45 -6.03 -21.36
N HIS A 485 24.96 -5.84 -20.13
CA HIS A 485 23.58 -6.21 -19.79
C HIS A 485 22.59 -5.39 -20.60
N GLN A 486 22.89 -4.11 -20.87
CA GLN A 486 22.02 -3.26 -21.68
C GLN A 486 21.87 -3.77 -23.12
N VAL A 487 22.96 -4.28 -23.69
CA VAL A 487 22.96 -4.89 -25.03
C VAL A 487 22.08 -6.14 -25.06
N VAL A 488 22.14 -6.98 -24.02
CA VAL A 488 21.41 -8.26 -23.98
C VAL A 488 19.94 -8.08 -23.57
N PHE A 489 19.66 -7.18 -22.63
CA PHE A 489 18.37 -7.10 -21.94
C PHE A 489 17.58 -5.82 -22.21
N GLY A 490 18.14 -4.89 -22.99
CA GLY A 490 17.57 -3.55 -23.25
C GLY A 490 17.96 -2.53 -22.19
N PRO A 491 17.45 -1.28 -22.22
CA PRO A 491 17.60 -0.33 -21.12
C PRO A 491 16.70 -0.67 -19.92
N ILE A 492 17.00 -0.10 -18.77
CA ILE A 492 16.06 -0.08 -17.63
C ILE A 492 14.91 0.87 -17.98
N GLN A 493 13.68 0.34 -18.01
CA GLN A 493 12.46 1.08 -18.37
C GLN A 493 11.52 1.32 -17.17
N SER A 494 11.57 0.43 -16.17
CA SER A 494 10.84 0.58 -14.91
C SER A 494 11.84 0.63 -13.75
N ILE A 495 11.60 1.54 -12.82
CA ILE A 495 12.42 1.68 -11.61
C ILE A 495 12.17 0.54 -10.61
N TYR A 496 11.00 -0.10 -10.68
CA TYR A 496 10.63 -1.16 -9.76
C TYR A 496 11.09 -2.53 -10.25
N VAL A 497 10.85 -2.82 -11.53
CA VAL A 497 11.05 -4.18 -12.07
C VAL A 497 12.10 -4.25 -13.19
N GLY A 498 12.61 -3.10 -13.63
CA GLY A 498 13.63 -3.01 -14.66
C GLY A 498 13.13 -2.94 -16.08
N GLY A 499 12.03 -3.62 -16.40
CA GLY A 499 11.45 -3.68 -17.75
C GLY A 499 9.95 -3.85 -17.72
N GLY A 500 9.42 -4.66 -18.63
CA GLY A 500 7.99 -5.02 -18.67
C GLY A 500 7.73 -6.39 -18.04
N ARG A 501 6.73 -7.09 -18.58
CA ARG A 501 6.30 -8.44 -18.19
C ARG A 501 7.43 -9.48 -18.21
N GLU A 502 8.41 -9.31 -19.09
CA GLU A 502 9.58 -10.20 -19.17
C GLU A 502 10.45 -10.16 -17.90
N SER A 503 10.27 -9.15 -17.04
CA SER A 503 11.06 -8.96 -15.83
C SER A 503 10.89 -10.04 -14.77
N PHE A 504 9.80 -10.80 -14.84
CA PHE A 504 9.50 -11.90 -13.91
C PHE A 504 10.11 -13.24 -14.33
N LYS A 505 10.60 -13.33 -15.58
CA LYS A 505 11.32 -14.49 -16.08
C LYS A 505 12.62 -14.66 -15.30
N GLN A 506 12.97 -15.91 -15.03
CA GLN A 506 14.24 -16.23 -14.39
C GLN A 506 15.39 -15.89 -15.36
N CYS A 507 16.37 -15.15 -14.88
CA CYS A 507 17.63 -14.96 -15.59
C CYS A 507 18.37 -16.30 -15.70
N THR A 508 19.35 -16.41 -16.61
CA THR A 508 20.09 -17.67 -16.77
C THR A 508 20.71 -18.11 -15.43
N SER A 509 20.41 -19.34 -14.99
CA SER A 509 21.01 -19.94 -13.80
C SER A 509 22.53 -20.15 -13.94
N ALA A 510 23.09 -19.84 -15.10
CA ALA A 510 24.51 -19.92 -15.41
C ALA A 510 25.30 -18.67 -15.01
N CYS A 511 24.72 -17.46 -15.07
CA CYS A 511 25.48 -16.21 -14.90
C CYS A 511 25.49 -15.67 -13.46
N HIS A 512 24.42 -15.85 -12.68
CA HIS A 512 24.27 -15.27 -11.35
C HIS A 512 24.08 -16.36 -10.28
N ARG A 513 25.17 -17.07 -9.95
CA ARG A 513 25.16 -18.15 -8.94
C ARG A 513 25.60 -17.70 -7.54
N THR A 514 26.23 -16.54 -7.45
CA THR A 514 26.81 -16.02 -6.21
C THR A 514 26.42 -14.56 -6.03
N HIS A 515 26.09 -14.18 -4.80
CA HIS A 515 25.78 -12.81 -4.42
C HIS A 515 26.87 -12.34 -3.45
N PRO A 516 27.90 -11.62 -3.93
CA PRO A 516 28.98 -11.17 -3.06
C PRO A 516 28.44 -10.39 -1.86
N ASN A 517 29.00 -10.65 -0.69
CA ASN A 517 28.59 -10.04 0.59
C ASN A 517 27.18 -10.41 1.09
N SER A 518 26.50 -11.40 0.48
CA SER A 518 25.18 -11.90 0.93
C SER A 518 25.17 -12.40 2.37
N ARG A 519 26.32 -12.95 2.81
CA ARG A 519 26.49 -13.77 4.03
C ARG A 519 25.61 -15.03 4.05
N LEU A 520 25.27 -15.55 2.86
CA LEU A 520 24.52 -16.78 2.61
C LEU A 520 25.21 -17.65 1.58
#